data_AF-A0A1J3E9Z9-F1
#
_entry.id   AF-A0A1J3E9Z9-F1
#
_cell.length_a   1.000
_cell.length_b   1.000
_cell.length_c   1.000
_cell.angle_alpha   90.00
_cell.angle_beta   90.00
_cell.angle_gamma   90.00
#
_symmetry.space_group_name_H-M   'P 1'
#
loop_
_entity.id
_entity.type
_entity.pdbx_description
1 polymer ?
#
loop_
_entity_poly.entity_id
_entity_poly.type
_entity_poly.pdbx_seq_one_letter_code
_entity_poly.pdbx_strand_id
1 'polypeptide(L)'
;MNNLRDVIDLPFRHVPEPVYKTVEYWIEKVEEKSVSNFIKWSFEWTRNRLAGIYTNTEPNSQLGVFVALSIILRSRYLVLCPILPVLRQRYYHLERSPEMLQFTVWMMAQVAQVDLCLGLYSWASILLPLVRDKFLCNPRSTDLIMQLIENVLSNPNARAILLTNAVRENERLFPIPSFEILLPLTFPASFESVNVTERFVAVYPLLKEVALADEPDMEKMKEFTQCVFDLSLKFAEQGNPVLANEATSIAIWCLTKNVYCCNHWDRVYMDNLEASVALLQNLVDEWKDHSLKLSSSPRDTRILNLTMKNFVLKNERGLAGGGASTFLYEEADKYCKEISRRLSRGNGFLKGCGAMILVAVVAAASVVLSSSLLD
;
A
#
# COMPACT_ATOMS: atom_id res chain seq x y z
N MET A 1 22.00 -18.25 9.20
CA MET A 1 20.56 -18.58 9.09
C MET A 1 20.20 -18.63 7.62
N ASN A 2 19.80 -19.80 7.08
CA ASN A 2 19.42 -19.94 5.67
C ASN A 2 17.89 -20.05 5.48
N ASN A 3 17.16 -20.43 6.53
CA ASN A 3 15.71 -20.57 6.53
C ASN A 3 15.17 -20.06 7.87
N LEU A 4 14.31 -19.04 7.82
CA LEU A 4 13.69 -18.40 8.97
C LEU A 4 12.75 -19.35 9.69
N ARG A 5 12.00 -20.19 8.97
CA ARG A 5 11.03 -21.12 9.57
C ARG A 5 11.69 -22.16 10.46
N ASP A 6 12.95 -22.48 10.19
CA ASP A 6 13.70 -23.46 10.99
C ASP A 6 14.16 -22.88 12.34
N VAL A 7 14.25 -21.56 12.44
CA VAL A 7 14.83 -20.88 13.60
C VAL A 7 13.91 -19.89 14.30
N ILE A 8 12.74 -19.59 13.73
CA ILE A 8 11.73 -18.70 14.34
C ILE A 8 11.21 -19.29 15.65
N ASP A 9 11.16 -20.63 15.75
CA ASP A 9 10.79 -21.33 16.97
C ASP A 9 11.99 -21.69 17.83
N LEU A 10 13.22 -21.35 17.41
CA LEU A 10 14.37 -21.44 18.30
C LEU A 10 14.37 -20.21 19.20
N PRO A 11 14.37 -20.41 20.53
CA PRO A 11 14.67 -21.65 21.26
C PRO A 11 13.45 -22.42 21.80
N PHE A 12 12.22 -21.94 21.60
CA PHE A 12 10.99 -22.54 22.17
C PHE A 12 10.79 -24.02 21.88
N ARG A 13 11.26 -24.56 20.75
CA ARG A 13 11.24 -26.02 20.50
C ARG A 13 11.96 -26.84 21.57
N HIS A 14 12.86 -26.22 22.33
CA HIS A 14 13.69 -26.85 23.35
C HIS A 14 13.45 -26.32 24.77
N VAL A 15 12.51 -25.38 24.94
CA VAL A 15 12.15 -24.83 26.25
C VAL A 15 10.82 -25.46 26.68
N PRO A 16 10.78 -26.24 27.79
CA PRO A 16 9.53 -26.80 28.30
C PRO A 16 8.52 -25.68 28.63
N GLU A 17 7.25 -25.89 28.29
CA GLU A 17 6.18 -24.92 28.51
C GLU A 17 6.13 -24.36 29.95
N PRO A 18 6.31 -25.17 31.02
CA PRO A 18 6.33 -24.64 32.39
C PRO A 18 7.47 -23.64 32.63
N VAL A 19 8.62 -23.84 31.99
CA VAL A 19 9.76 -22.93 32.06
C VAL A 19 9.45 -21.64 31.31
N TYR A 20 8.88 -21.74 30.10
CA TYR A 20 8.44 -20.59 29.32
C TYR A 20 7.47 -19.72 30.14
N LYS A 21 6.40 -20.32 30.67
CA LYS A 21 5.37 -19.62 31.45
C LYS A 21 5.91 -18.97 32.72
N THR A 22 6.84 -19.64 33.39
CA THR A 22 7.49 -19.08 34.57
C THR A 22 8.30 -17.84 34.19
N VAL A 23 9.11 -17.91 33.14
CA VAL A 23 9.96 -16.79 32.70
C VAL A 23 9.13 -15.63 32.16
N GLU A 24 8.08 -15.91 31.39
CA GLU A 24 7.08 -14.95 30.91
C GLU A 24 6.49 -14.15 32.09
N TYR A 25 6.01 -14.86 33.12
CA TYR A 25 5.47 -14.24 34.35
C TYR A 25 6.47 -13.33 35.07
N TRP A 26 7.75 -13.71 35.12
CA TRP A 26 8.78 -12.85 35.72
C TRP A 26 9.05 -11.60 34.87
N ILE A 27 9.14 -11.74 33.54
CA ILE A 27 9.40 -10.63 32.60
C ILE A 27 8.27 -9.59 32.63
N GLU A 28 7.02 -10.03 32.81
CA GLU A 28 5.87 -9.12 32.95
C GLU A 28 6.01 -8.16 34.14
N LYS A 29 6.70 -8.59 35.21
CA LYS A 29 6.92 -7.76 36.41
C LYS A 29 8.11 -6.82 36.30
N VAL A 30 8.96 -6.96 35.27
CA VAL A 30 10.14 -6.12 35.09
C VAL A 30 9.73 -4.74 34.57
N GLU A 31 10.39 -3.68 35.02
CA GLU A 31 10.16 -2.33 34.50
C GLU A 31 10.47 -2.27 32.99
N GLU A 32 9.61 -1.60 32.21
CA GLU A 32 9.77 -1.47 30.75
C GLU A 32 11.13 -0.89 30.34
N LYS A 33 11.66 0.06 31.13
CA LYS A 33 12.99 0.63 30.93
C LYS A 33 14.09 -0.43 31.01
N SER A 34 13.99 -1.35 31.96
CA SER A 34 14.96 -2.44 32.13
C SER A 34 14.88 -3.45 30.98
N VAL A 35 13.67 -3.78 30.53
CA VAL A 35 13.46 -4.61 29.33
C VAL A 35 14.05 -3.96 28.08
N SER A 36 13.77 -2.66 27.89
CA SER A 36 14.31 -1.89 26.76
C SER A 36 15.84 -1.82 26.77
N ASN A 37 16.44 -1.63 27.95
CA ASN A 37 17.90 -1.65 28.12
C ASN A 37 18.49 -3.02 27.80
N PHE A 38 17.84 -4.10 28.23
CA PHE A 38 18.26 -5.46 27.90
C PHE A 38 18.26 -5.71 26.39
N ILE A 39 17.21 -5.26 25.67
CA ILE A 39 17.17 -5.41 24.22
C ILE A 39 18.29 -4.62 23.56
N LYS A 40 18.48 -3.34 23.92
CA LYS A 40 19.59 -2.52 23.39
C LYS A 40 20.95 -3.16 23.64
N TRP A 41 21.17 -3.65 24.86
CA TRP A 41 22.39 -4.39 25.22
C TRP A 41 22.55 -5.65 24.37
N SER A 42 21.48 -6.42 24.15
CA SER A 42 21.55 -7.64 23.32
C SER A 42 21.90 -7.36 21.86
N PHE A 43 21.44 -6.24 21.32
CA PHE A 43 21.81 -5.77 19.98
C PHE A 43 23.30 -5.40 19.90
N GLU A 44 23.78 -4.60 20.84
CA GLU A 44 25.18 -4.19 20.89
C GLU A 44 26.10 -5.39 21.11
N TRP A 45 25.74 -6.28 22.03
CA TRP A 45 26.46 -7.51 22.30
C TRP A 45 26.51 -8.43 21.06
N THR A 46 25.37 -8.65 20.39
CA THR A 46 25.31 -9.46 19.17
C THR A 46 26.16 -8.87 18.05
N ARG A 47 26.11 -7.55 17.85
CA ARG A 47 26.91 -6.84 16.84
C ARG A 47 28.40 -7.00 17.12
N ASN A 48 28.83 -6.71 18.34
CA ASN A 48 30.24 -6.79 18.74
C ASN A 48 30.76 -8.22 18.52
N ARG A 49 29.97 -9.23 18.91
CA ARG A 49 30.30 -10.64 18.70
C ARG A 49 30.42 -11.00 17.21
N LEU A 50 29.50 -10.54 16.35
CA LEU A 50 29.59 -10.76 14.91
C LEU A 50 30.80 -10.05 14.27
N ALA A 51 31.24 -8.95 14.86
CA ALA A 51 32.47 -8.26 14.49
C ALA A 51 33.74 -8.90 15.11
N GLY A 52 33.62 -9.98 15.88
CA GLY A 52 34.74 -10.63 16.56
C GLY A 52 35.27 -9.89 17.80
N ILE A 53 34.51 -8.90 18.30
CA ILE A 53 34.83 -8.12 19.49
C ILE A 53 34.13 -8.76 20.69
N TYR A 54 34.92 -9.29 21.62
CA TYR A 54 34.44 -9.89 22.87
C TYR A 54 34.64 -8.92 24.02
N THR A 55 33.65 -8.80 24.92
CA THR A 55 33.72 -7.91 26.08
C THR A 55 34.03 -8.69 27.36
N ASN A 56 34.50 -8.02 28.41
CA ASN A 56 34.71 -8.66 29.72
C ASN A 56 33.39 -9.03 30.44
N THR A 57 32.25 -8.78 29.80
CA THR A 57 30.88 -8.99 30.31
C THR A 57 30.10 -9.98 29.45
N GLU A 58 30.77 -11.05 29.00
CA GLU A 58 30.10 -12.12 28.26
C GLU A 58 29.03 -12.82 29.13
N PRO A 59 27.84 -13.06 28.59
CA PRO A 59 26.83 -13.84 29.30
C PRO A 59 27.27 -15.29 29.47
N ASN A 60 26.87 -15.90 30.58
CA ASN A 60 27.13 -17.31 30.86
C ASN A 60 26.56 -18.27 29.78
N SER A 61 25.52 -17.84 29.06
CA SER A 61 24.92 -18.61 27.98
C SER A 61 24.37 -17.70 26.88
N GLN A 62 24.90 -17.85 25.67
CA GLN A 62 24.41 -17.15 24.47
C GLN A 62 22.98 -17.56 24.14
N LEU A 63 22.69 -18.86 24.22
CA LEU A 63 21.35 -19.39 24.04
C LEU A 63 20.40 -18.80 25.09
N GLY A 64 20.86 -18.64 26.34
CA GLY A 64 20.08 -18.01 27.40
C GLY A 64 19.67 -16.57 27.06
N VAL A 65 20.56 -15.79 26.44
CA VAL A 65 20.23 -14.43 25.96
C VAL A 65 19.16 -14.48 24.88
N PHE A 66 19.30 -15.35 23.87
CA PHE A 66 18.29 -15.46 22.81
C PHE A 66 16.96 -16.03 23.32
N VAL A 67 16.97 -16.94 24.30
CA VAL A 67 15.76 -17.40 25.00
C VAL A 67 15.06 -16.23 25.67
N ALA A 68 15.76 -15.50 26.54
CA ALA A 68 15.18 -14.36 27.25
C ALA A 68 14.64 -13.30 26.27
N LEU A 69 15.43 -12.96 25.24
CA LEU A 69 15.03 -12.00 24.22
C LEU A 69 13.80 -12.47 23.45
N SER A 70 13.74 -13.73 23.03
CA SER A 70 12.58 -14.27 22.31
C SER A 70 11.32 -14.26 23.16
N ILE A 71 11.42 -14.59 24.47
CA ILE A 71 10.28 -14.53 25.39
C ILE A 71 9.81 -13.08 25.53
N ILE A 72 10.72 -12.14 25.75
CA ILE A 72 10.41 -10.70 25.82
C ILE A 72 9.67 -10.24 24.56
N LEU A 73 10.16 -10.62 23.38
CA LEU A 73 9.57 -10.20 22.11
C LEU A 73 8.19 -10.83 21.85
N ARG A 74 7.89 -11.99 22.43
CA ARG A 74 6.57 -12.64 22.33
C ARG A 74 5.59 -12.19 23.42
N SER A 75 6.05 -11.96 24.65
CA SER A 75 5.18 -11.60 25.77
C SER A 75 4.97 -10.09 25.91
N ARG A 76 5.94 -9.28 25.49
CA ARG A 76 5.92 -7.81 25.61
C ARG A 76 6.30 -7.10 24.31
N TYR A 77 5.82 -7.61 23.17
CA TYR A 77 6.20 -7.19 21.82
C TYR A 77 6.25 -5.66 21.57
N LEU A 78 5.42 -4.86 22.24
CA LEU A 78 5.40 -3.39 22.13
C LEU A 78 6.73 -2.71 22.53
N VAL A 79 7.59 -3.38 23.31
CA VAL A 79 8.93 -2.88 23.63
C VAL A 79 9.83 -2.72 22.40
N LEU A 80 9.47 -3.36 21.28
CA LEU A 80 10.18 -3.17 20.01
C LEU A 80 9.88 -1.80 19.38
N CYS A 81 8.69 -1.25 19.56
CA CYS A 81 8.26 0.03 18.96
C CYS A 81 9.26 1.18 19.20
N PRO A 82 9.68 1.49 20.46
CA PRO A 82 10.67 2.54 20.70
C PRO A 82 12.09 2.21 20.18
N ILE A 83 12.34 0.95 19.81
CA ILE A 83 13.64 0.48 19.32
C ILE A 83 13.73 0.53 17.79
N LEU A 84 12.61 0.39 17.06
CA LEU A 84 12.60 0.45 15.59
C LEU A 84 13.31 1.70 15.02
N PRO A 85 13.10 2.93 15.55
CA PRO A 85 13.82 4.10 15.07
C PRO A 85 15.34 4.01 15.31
N VAL A 86 15.78 3.35 16.38
CA VAL A 86 17.20 3.16 16.70
C VAL A 86 17.87 2.28 15.64
N LEU A 87 17.17 1.27 15.10
CA LEU A 87 17.67 0.42 14.01
C LEU A 87 17.92 1.20 12.71
N ARG A 88 17.23 2.32 12.53
CA ARG A 88 17.45 3.25 11.41
C ARG A 88 18.58 4.25 11.67
N GLN A 89 19.14 4.34 12.88
CA GLN A 89 20.20 5.30 13.21
C GLN A 89 21.59 4.79 12.83
N ARG A 90 22.53 5.73 12.60
CA ARG A 90 23.90 5.50 12.07
C ARG A 90 24.69 4.36 12.75
N TYR A 91 24.44 4.08 14.03
CA TYR A 91 25.14 3.05 14.82
C TYR A 91 24.58 1.63 14.66
N TYR A 92 23.30 1.50 14.29
CA TYR A 92 22.61 0.22 14.08
C TYR A 92 22.07 0.08 12.66
N HIS A 93 22.46 1.02 11.79
CA HIS A 93 22.05 1.09 10.41
C HIS A 93 22.47 -0.18 9.69
N LEU A 94 21.48 -1.01 9.31
CA LEU A 94 21.72 -2.34 8.75
C LEU A 94 22.51 -2.32 7.45
N GLU A 95 22.55 -1.19 6.74
CA GLU A 95 23.44 -1.05 5.60
C GLU A 95 24.94 -1.01 5.94
N ARG A 96 25.29 -0.58 7.17
CA ARG A 96 26.68 -0.50 7.64
C ARG A 96 27.10 -1.75 8.42
N SER A 97 26.12 -2.53 8.86
CA SER A 97 26.30 -3.78 9.60
C SER A 97 25.41 -4.89 9.01
N PRO A 98 25.66 -5.33 7.75
CA PRO A 98 24.86 -6.36 7.09
C PRO A 98 24.83 -7.70 7.86
N GLU A 99 25.85 -7.97 8.68
CA GLU A 99 25.91 -9.12 9.58
C GLU A 99 24.73 -9.15 10.59
N MET A 100 24.20 -7.98 10.96
CA MET A 100 23.06 -7.84 11.88
C MET A 100 21.71 -8.11 11.23
N LEU A 101 21.65 -8.27 9.91
CA LEU A 101 20.39 -8.48 9.18
C LEU A 101 19.68 -9.75 9.66
N GLN A 102 20.41 -10.86 9.78
CA GLN A 102 19.83 -12.15 10.21
C GLN A 102 19.20 -12.04 11.60
N PHE A 103 19.90 -11.40 12.53
CA PHE A 103 19.41 -11.19 13.89
C PHE A 103 18.18 -10.29 13.90
N THR A 104 18.19 -9.19 13.13
CA THR A 104 17.05 -8.27 13.02
C THR A 104 15.81 -8.95 12.43
N VAL A 105 15.99 -9.69 11.34
CA VAL A 105 14.90 -10.47 10.73
C VAL A 105 14.33 -11.47 11.73
N TRP A 106 15.19 -12.19 12.47
CA TRP A 106 14.75 -13.14 13.50
C TRP A 106 13.95 -12.46 14.62
N MET A 107 14.37 -11.30 15.14
CA MET A 107 13.61 -10.60 16.19
C MET A 107 12.25 -10.11 15.71
N MET A 108 12.19 -9.52 14.52
CA MET A 108 10.91 -9.11 13.92
C MET A 108 10.01 -10.33 13.68
N ALA A 109 10.60 -11.47 13.35
CA ALA A 109 9.88 -12.73 13.22
C ALA A 109 9.31 -13.23 14.56
N GLN A 110 10.04 -13.05 15.69
CA GLN A 110 9.48 -13.34 17.02
C GLN A 110 8.25 -12.49 17.33
N VAL A 111 8.30 -11.20 17.01
CA VAL A 111 7.16 -10.29 17.18
C VAL A 111 6.01 -10.67 16.26
N ALA A 112 6.28 -11.00 15.01
CA ALA A 112 5.28 -11.41 14.03
C ALA A 112 4.51 -12.68 14.44
N GLN A 113 5.06 -13.52 15.33
CA GLN A 113 4.34 -14.69 15.86
C GLN A 113 3.15 -14.31 16.74
N VAL A 114 3.18 -13.14 17.36
CA VAL A 114 2.15 -12.67 18.31
C VAL A 114 1.38 -11.46 17.79
N ASP A 115 2.02 -10.60 17.00
CA ASP A 115 1.41 -9.41 16.42
C ASP A 115 1.84 -9.26 14.95
N LEU A 116 0.94 -9.70 14.05
CA LEU A 116 1.16 -9.61 12.60
C LEU A 116 1.28 -8.17 12.10
N CYS A 117 0.59 -7.22 12.75
CA CYS A 117 0.63 -5.82 12.38
C CYS A 117 2.02 -5.24 12.64
N LEU A 118 2.54 -5.42 13.86
CA LEU A 118 3.89 -4.94 14.17
C LEU A 118 4.96 -5.66 13.34
N GLY A 119 4.76 -6.95 13.03
CA GLY A 119 5.59 -7.68 12.09
C GLY A 119 5.63 -7.05 10.69
N LEU A 120 4.46 -6.77 10.11
CA LEU A 120 4.34 -6.09 8.81
C LEU A 120 4.95 -4.68 8.84
N TYR A 121 4.58 -3.88 9.84
CA TYR A 121 5.07 -2.51 9.97
C TYR A 121 6.60 -2.50 10.05
N SER A 122 7.19 -3.36 10.88
CA SER A 122 8.65 -3.46 11.04
C SER A 122 9.33 -3.86 9.73
N TRP A 123 8.76 -4.83 8.99
CA TRP A 123 9.27 -5.23 7.69
C TRP A 123 9.22 -4.07 6.68
N ALA A 124 8.07 -3.42 6.53
CA ALA A 124 7.87 -2.32 5.59
C ALA A 124 8.75 -1.12 5.93
N SER A 125 8.92 -0.83 7.23
CA SER A 125 9.63 0.33 7.74
C SER A 125 11.14 0.16 7.77
N ILE A 126 11.64 -1.04 8.07
CA ILE A 126 13.07 -1.25 8.35
C ILE A 126 13.75 -2.10 7.28
N LEU A 127 13.09 -3.14 6.79
CA LEU A 127 13.74 -4.14 5.92
C LEU A 127 13.52 -3.86 4.44
N LEU A 128 12.30 -3.50 4.04
CA LEU A 128 11.97 -3.21 2.64
C LEU A 128 12.87 -2.10 2.03
N PRO A 129 13.16 -0.98 2.72
CA PRO A 129 14.06 0.05 2.17
C PRO A 129 15.46 -0.47 1.84
N LEU A 130 15.96 -1.45 2.61
CA LEU A 130 17.28 -2.02 2.39
C LEU A 130 17.36 -2.83 1.09
N VAL A 131 16.24 -3.38 0.63
CA VAL A 131 16.18 -4.15 -0.63
C VAL A 131 16.51 -3.25 -1.82
N ARG A 132 15.95 -2.04 -1.86
CA ARG A 132 16.13 -1.08 -2.97
C ARG A 132 17.57 -0.56 -3.08
N ASP A 133 18.19 -0.22 -1.95
CA ASP A 133 19.40 0.60 -1.97
C ASP A 133 20.72 -0.20 -2.08
N LYS A 134 20.78 -1.43 -1.55
CA LYS A 134 22.04 -2.22 -1.50
C LYS A 134 21.88 -3.73 -1.62
N PHE A 135 20.78 -4.32 -1.14
CA PHE A 135 20.67 -5.78 -1.05
C PHE A 135 20.01 -6.48 -2.25
N LEU A 136 19.52 -5.73 -3.25
CA LEU A 136 19.14 -6.31 -4.55
C LEU A 136 20.26 -7.21 -5.13
N CYS A 137 21.53 -6.84 -4.93
CA CYS A 137 22.69 -7.62 -5.36
C CYS A 137 23.10 -8.75 -4.39
N ASN A 138 22.43 -8.90 -3.25
CA ASN A 138 22.67 -9.98 -2.28
C ASN A 138 21.43 -10.88 -2.16
N PRO A 139 21.36 -11.97 -2.94
CA PRO A 139 20.22 -12.88 -2.97
C PRO A 139 19.87 -13.46 -1.60
N ARG A 140 20.85 -13.71 -0.73
CA ARG A 140 20.60 -14.29 0.60
C ARG A 140 19.92 -13.29 1.54
N SER A 141 20.35 -12.04 1.52
CA SER A 141 19.73 -10.98 2.33
C SER A 141 18.29 -10.73 1.90
N THR A 142 18.07 -10.60 0.58
CA THR A 142 16.73 -10.41 0.01
C THR A 142 15.84 -11.61 0.29
N ASP A 143 16.37 -12.82 0.18
CA ASP A 143 15.64 -14.05 0.51
C ASP A 143 15.14 -14.06 1.97
N LEU A 144 16.01 -13.72 2.92
CA LEU A 144 15.64 -13.64 4.34
C LEU A 144 14.59 -12.56 4.63
N ILE A 145 14.72 -11.40 4.00
CA ILE A 145 13.73 -10.32 4.12
C ILE A 145 12.38 -10.80 3.59
N MET A 146 12.36 -11.50 2.46
CA MET A 146 11.13 -12.03 1.87
C MET A 146 10.52 -13.16 2.71
N GLN A 147 11.32 -14.05 3.30
CA GLN A 147 10.83 -15.11 4.17
C GLN A 147 10.03 -14.57 5.37
N LEU A 148 10.40 -13.40 5.91
CA LEU A 148 9.65 -12.78 7.00
C LEU A 148 8.25 -12.34 6.55
N ILE A 149 8.14 -11.60 5.45
CA ILE A 149 6.82 -11.14 4.99
C ILE A 149 5.95 -12.31 4.55
N GLU A 150 6.52 -13.31 3.88
CA GLU A 150 5.81 -14.53 3.55
C GLU A 150 5.31 -15.26 4.79
N ASN A 151 6.10 -15.31 5.86
CA ASN A 151 5.66 -15.89 7.13
C ASN A 151 4.47 -15.12 7.73
N VAL A 152 4.52 -13.78 7.73
CA VAL A 152 3.40 -12.93 8.20
C VAL A 152 2.14 -13.22 7.38
N LEU A 153 2.26 -13.23 6.05
CA LEU A 153 1.11 -13.39 5.15
C LEU A 153 0.62 -14.85 5.03
N SER A 154 1.44 -15.83 5.42
CA SER A 154 1.04 -17.25 5.47
C SER A 154 0.03 -17.53 6.59
N ASN A 155 -0.16 -16.63 7.55
CA ASN A 155 -1.18 -16.80 8.58
C ASN A 155 -2.58 -16.77 7.94
N PRO A 156 -3.45 -17.77 8.18
CA PRO A 156 -4.77 -17.84 7.53
C PRO A 156 -5.67 -16.63 7.83
N ASN A 157 -5.44 -15.95 8.96
CA ASN A 157 -6.18 -14.76 9.36
C ASN A 157 -5.46 -13.45 8.99
N ALA A 158 -4.30 -13.51 8.31
CA ALA A 158 -3.48 -12.33 8.00
C ALA A 158 -4.29 -11.24 7.32
N ARG A 159 -5.04 -11.57 6.26
CA ARG A 159 -5.85 -10.59 5.53
C ARG A 159 -6.87 -9.88 6.43
N ALA A 160 -7.62 -10.64 7.24
CA ALA A 160 -8.63 -10.06 8.12
C ALA A 160 -7.99 -9.16 9.20
N ILE A 161 -6.91 -9.64 9.84
CA ILE A 161 -6.21 -8.91 10.90
C ILE A 161 -5.59 -7.63 10.36
N LEU A 162 -4.83 -7.71 9.26
CA LEU A 162 -4.09 -6.58 8.70
C LEU A 162 -5.03 -5.49 8.15
N LEU A 163 -6.12 -5.86 7.48
CA LEU A 163 -7.07 -4.88 6.94
C LEU A 163 -7.88 -4.19 8.04
N THR A 164 -8.28 -4.93 9.09
CA THR A 164 -8.97 -4.35 10.25
C THR A 164 -8.10 -3.32 10.97
N ASN A 165 -6.78 -3.50 10.90
CA ASN A 165 -5.78 -2.70 11.58
C ASN A 165 -4.92 -1.85 10.62
N ALA A 166 -5.37 -1.64 9.39
CA ALA A 166 -4.57 -1.00 8.35
C ALA A 166 -4.29 0.49 8.65
N VAL A 167 -5.18 1.12 9.41
CA VAL A 167 -5.03 2.48 9.95
C VAL A 167 -5.36 2.44 11.44
N ARG A 168 -4.40 2.76 12.31
CA ARG A 168 -4.58 2.81 13.78
C ARG A 168 -3.94 4.06 14.33
N GLU A 169 -4.63 4.75 15.25
CA GLU A 169 -4.11 5.94 15.94
C GLU A 169 -3.59 7.04 15.00
N ASN A 170 -4.15 7.12 13.78
CA ASN A 170 -3.73 7.99 12.67
C ASN A 170 -2.39 7.61 12.00
N GLU A 171 -1.87 6.43 12.27
CA GLU A 171 -0.73 5.85 11.57
C GLU A 171 -1.18 4.71 10.67
N ARG A 172 -0.61 4.69 9.47
CA ARG A 172 -0.87 3.65 8.48
C ARG A 172 0.09 2.48 8.69
N LEU A 173 -0.47 1.28 8.72
CA LEU A 173 0.28 0.05 8.93
C LEU A 173 1.34 -0.20 7.86
N PHE A 174 1.03 0.15 6.60
CA PHE A 174 1.97 0.11 5.50
C PHE A 174 2.27 1.54 5.01
N PRO A 175 3.42 2.13 5.39
CA PRO A 175 3.73 3.53 5.07
C PRO A 175 3.83 3.80 3.56
N ILE A 176 3.41 5.00 3.13
CA ILE A 176 3.52 5.41 1.72
C ILE A 176 4.95 5.35 1.16
N PRO A 177 6.00 5.77 1.89
CA PRO A 177 7.38 5.60 1.41
C PRO A 177 7.75 4.14 1.13
N SER A 178 7.23 3.20 1.94
CA SER A 178 7.41 1.77 1.72
C SER A 178 6.61 1.28 0.51
N PHE A 179 5.43 1.85 0.26
CA PHE A 179 4.63 1.55 -0.94
C PHE A 179 5.28 2.04 -2.23
N GLU A 180 5.89 3.22 -2.20
CA GLU A 180 6.73 3.74 -3.28
C GLU A 180 7.89 2.79 -3.61
N ILE A 181 8.51 2.15 -2.61
CA ILE A 181 9.57 1.16 -2.83
C ILE A 181 9.01 -0.16 -3.38
N LEU A 182 7.85 -0.60 -2.92
CA LEU A 182 7.24 -1.88 -3.30
C LEU A 182 6.88 -1.96 -4.78
N LEU A 183 6.37 -0.86 -5.36
CA LEU A 183 5.92 -0.81 -6.75
C LEU A 183 7.00 -1.22 -7.78
N PRO A 184 8.19 -0.56 -7.84
CA PRO A 184 9.23 -0.95 -8.78
C PRO A 184 9.86 -2.32 -8.48
N LEU A 185 9.82 -2.80 -7.23
CA LEU A 185 10.27 -4.17 -6.89
C LEU A 185 9.30 -5.24 -7.41
N THR A 186 8.01 -4.91 -7.48
CA THR A 186 6.95 -5.81 -7.98
C THR A 186 6.88 -5.79 -9.50
N PHE A 187 7.05 -4.61 -10.11
CA PHE A 187 6.96 -4.39 -11.55
C PHE A 187 8.30 -3.81 -12.06
N PRO A 188 9.38 -4.61 -12.07
CA PRO A 188 10.68 -4.15 -12.57
C PRO A 188 10.64 -3.95 -14.08
N ALA A 189 11.62 -3.23 -14.63
CA ALA A 189 11.75 -3.10 -16.08
C ALA A 189 11.99 -4.47 -16.72
N SER A 190 11.61 -4.64 -17.99
CA SER A 190 11.61 -5.93 -18.70
C SER A 190 12.97 -6.64 -18.80
N PHE A 191 14.07 -5.93 -18.56
CA PHE A 191 15.43 -6.49 -18.51
C PHE A 191 15.92 -6.86 -17.09
N GLU A 192 15.12 -6.59 -16.06
CA GLU A 192 15.47 -6.79 -14.64
C GLU A 192 14.70 -7.94 -13.97
N SER A 193 13.86 -8.69 -14.71
CA SER A 193 13.04 -9.75 -14.11
C SER A 193 13.91 -10.93 -13.64
N VAL A 194 13.95 -11.16 -12.33
CA VAL A 194 14.63 -12.29 -11.66
C VAL A 194 13.61 -12.98 -10.75
N ASN A 195 13.84 -14.23 -10.32
CA ASN A 195 12.98 -14.98 -9.36
C ASN A 195 12.49 -14.18 -8.13
N VAL A 196 13.22 -13.13 -7.72
CA VAL A 196 12.82 -12.24 -6.62
C VAL A 196 11.49 -11.51 -6.93
N THR A 197 11.24 -11.18 -8.19
CA THR A 197 10.03 -10.51 -8.66
C THR A 197 8.79 -11.34 -8.40
N GLU A 198 8.83 -12.67 -8.61
CA GLU A 198 7.66 -13.54 -8.40
C GLU A 198 7.17 -13.52 -6.96
N ARG A 199 8.10 -13.45 -6.00
CA ARG A 199 7.78 -13.38 -4.57
C ARG A 199 7.15 -12.03 -4.21
N PHE A 200 7.65 -10.93 -4.78
CA PHE A 200 7.01 -9.62 -4.61
C PHE A 200 5.62 -9.59 -5.24
N VAL A 201 5.45 -10.12 -6.45
CA VAL A 201 4.15 -10.26 -7.12
C VAL A 201 3.17 -11.08 -6.27
N ALA A 202 3.63 -12.14 -5.60
CA ALA A 202 2.77 -12.97 -4.75
C ALA A 202 2.25 -12.22 -3.51
N VAL A 203 3.07 -11.39 -2.86
CA VAL A 203 2.67 -10.65 -1.65
C VAL A 203 1.97 -9.32 -1.97
N TYR A 204 2.21 -8.76 -3.16
CA TYR A 204 1.77 -7.43 -3.56
C TYR A 204 0.26 -7.17 -3.38
N PRO A 205 -0.67 -8.05 -3.80
CA PRO A 205 -2.09 -7.74 -3.74
C PRO A 205 -2.58 -7.39 -2.33
N LEU A 206 -2.17 -8.16 -1.32
CA LEU A 206 -2.55 -7.89 0.06
C LEU A 206 -1.85 -6.64 0.61
N LEU A 207 -0.57 -6.44 0.27
CA LEU A 207 0.15 -5.24 0.69
C LEU A 207 -0.44 -3.96 0.09
N LYS A 208 -0.89 -4.01 -1.18
CA LYS A 208 -1.63 -2.92 -1.84
C LYS A 208 -2.93 -2.63 -1.11
N GLU A 209 -3.72 -3.65 -0.78
CA GLU A 209 -4.98 -3.45 -0.04
C GLU A 209 -4.75 -2.80 1.33
N VAL A 210 -3.72 -3.22 2.08
CA VAL A 210 -3.36 -2.62 3.37
C VAL A 210 -2.84 -1.19 3.19
N ALA A 211 -1.99 -0.95 2.21
CA ALA A 211 -1.45 0.38 1.92
C ALA A 211 -2.55 1.37 1.49
N LEU A 212 -3.54 0.91 0.72
CA LEU A 212 -4.64 1.74 0.21
C LEU A 212 -5.92 1.63 1.05
N ALA A 213 -5.83 1.14 2.29
CA ALA A 213 -6.98 1.05 3.19
C ALA A 213 -7.58 2.44 3.49
N ASP A 214 -8.90 2.49 3.68
CA ASP A 214 -9.63 3.72 3.91
C ASP A 214 -9.19 4.40 5.23
N GLU A 215 -9.03 5.71 5.19
CA GLU A 215 -8.77 6.55 6.35
C GLU A 215 -10.11 7.06 6.92
N PRO A 216 -10.44 6.82 8.20
CA PRO A 216 -11.71 7.26 8.78
C PRO A 216 -11.90 8.78 8.79
N ASP A 217 -10.80 9.54 8.89
CA ASP A 217 -10.84 11.00 8.83
C ASP A 217 -10.86 11.49 7.37
N MET A 218 -11.90 12.26 7.03
CA MET A 218 -12.14 12.74 5.66
C MET A 218 -11.06 13.70 5.14
N GLU A 219 -10.49 14.57 5.99
CA GLU A 219 -9.47 15.52 5.55
C GLU A 219 -8.13 14.80 5.35
N LYS A 220 -7.79 13.88 6.26
CA LYS A 220 -6.61 13.01 6.08
C LYS A 220 -6.74 12.10 4.88
N MET A 221 -7.94 11.55 4.62
CA MET A 221 -8.20 10.76 3.42
C MET A 221 -7.98 11.60 2.15
N LYS A 222 -8.34 12.89 2.19
CA LYS A 222 -8.11 13.81 1.07
C LYS A 222 -6.63 14.09 0.84
N GLU A 223 -5.86 14.37 1.89
CA GLU A 223 -4.40 14.55 1.78
C GLU A 223 -3.71 13.25 1.30
N PHE A 224 -4.12 12.12 1.86
CA PHE A 224 -3.61 10.80 1.53
C PHE A 224 -3.83 10.44 0.05
N THR A 225 -5.07 10.58 -0.44
CA THR A 225 -5.40 10.28 -1.84
C THR A 225 -4.68 11.20 -2.82
N GLN A 226 -4.42 12.47 -2.46
CA GLN A 226 -3.58 13.36 -3.26
C GLN A 226 -2.13 12.90 -3.30
N CYS A 227 -1.55 12.54 -2.15
CA CYS A 227 -0.18 12.01 -2.08
C CYS A 227 0.00 10.72 -2.90
N VAL A 228 -0.95 9.79 -2.80
CA VAL A 228 -0.94 8.55 -3.60
C VAL A 228 -1.16 8.84 -5.09
N PHE A 229 -1.97 9.85 -5.42
CA PHE A 229 -2.17 10.26 -6.82
C PHE A 229 -0.88 10.81 -7.43
N ASP A 230 -0.15 11.67 -6.72
CA ASP A 230 1.17 12.17 -7.17
C ASP A 230 2.17 11.04 -7.36
N LEU A 231 2.21 10.10 -6.41
CA LEU A 231 3.05 8.92 -6.51
C LEU A 231 2.72 8.10 -7.77
N SER A 232 1.42 7.99 -8.08
CA SER A 232 0.93 7.24 -9.24
C SER A 232 1.33 7.92 -10.56
N LEU A 233 1.18 9.25 -10.67
CA LEU A 233 1.63 9.99 -11.85
C LEU A 233 3.15 9.82 -12.06
N LYS A 234 3.92 9.96 -10.99
CA LYS A 234 5.38 9.74 -11.02
C LYS A 234 5.77 8.37 -11.58
N PHE A 235 5.02 7.30 -11.29
CA PHE A 235 5.32 5.96 -11.79
C PHE A 235 4.78 5.69 -13.20
N ALA A 236 3.67 6.34 -13.58
CA ALA A 236 3.13 6.25 -14.94
C ALA A 236 4.10 6.80 -16.00
N GLU A 237 4.97 7.75 -15.62
CA GLU A 237 5.98 8.38 -16.48
C GLU A 237 7.31 7.63 -16.60
N GLN A 238 7.53 6.55 -15.86
CA GLN A 238 8.86 5.90 -15.79
C GLN A 238 9.17 4.95 -16.95
N GLY A 239 8.39 4.96 -18.03
CA GLY A 239 8.66 4.20 -19.26
C GLY A 239 8.52 2.67 -19.16
N ASN A 240 8.19 2.13 -17.98
CA ASN A 240 7.84 0.73 -17.80
C ASN A 240 6.32 0.55 -18.00
N PRO A 241 5.86 -0.12 -19.07
CA PRO A 241 4.43 -0.20 -19.39
C PRO A 241 3.63 -0.99 -18.35
N VAL A 242 4.22 -2.00 -17.70
CA VAL A 242 3.51 -2.80 -16.69
C VAL A 242 3.31 -1.98 -15.41
N LEU A 243 4.38 -1.31 -14.95
CA LEU A 243 4.31 -0.42 -13.79
C LEU A 243 3.40 0.79 -14.06
N ALA A 244 3.45 1.35 -15.26
CA ALA A 244 2.59 2.47 -15.65
C ALA A 244 1.11 2.07 -15.67
N ASN A 245 0.78 0.87 -16.13
CA ASN A 245 -0.59 0.36 -16.08
C ASN A 245 -1.10 0.20 -14.64
N GLU A 246 -0.26 -0.35 -13.76
CA GLU A 246 -0.60 -0.46 -12.33
C GLU A 246 -0.75 0.92 -11.67
N ALA A 247 0.17 1.85 -11.98
CA ALA A 247 0.16 3.20 -11.44
C ALA A 247 -1.09 3.99 -11.88
N THR A 248 -1.46 3.92 -13.17
CA THR A 248 -2.71 4.54 -13.65
C THR A 248 -3.94 3.92 -13.00
N SER A 249 -3.95 2.61 -12.75
CA SER A 249 -5.02 1.94 -12.00
C SER A 249 -5.14 2.47 -10.55
N ILE A 250 -4.02 2.74 -9.88
CA ILE A 250 -4.00 3.37 -8.55
C ILE A 250 -4.46 4.84 -8.63
N ALA A 251 -4.07 5.58 -9.66
CA ALA A 251 -4.55 6.95 -9.87
C ALA A 251 -6.07 7.00 -10.10
N ILE A 252 -6.64 6.05 -10.86
CA ILE A 252 -8.09 5.90 -11.01
C ILE A 252 -8.74 5.58 -9.65
N TRP A 253 -8.13 4.68 -8.85
CA TRP A 253 -8.61 4.42 -7.49
C TRP A 253 -8.69 5.72 -6.67
N CYS A 254 -7.66 6.58 -6.70
CA CYS A 254 -7.69 7.88 -6.03
C CYS A 254 -8.85 8.77 -6.53
N LEU A 255 -9.05 8.88 -7.86
CA LEU A 255 -10.14 9.67 -8.45
C LEU A 255 -11.52 9.15 -8.04
N THR A 256 -11.70 7.84 -7.95
CA THR A 256 -12.97 7.22 -7.53
C THR A 256 -13.23 7.36 -6.03
N LYS A 257 -12.17 7.38 -5.22
CA LYS A 257 -12.26 7.56 -3.77
C LYS A 257 -12.45 9.01 -3.35
N ASN A 258 -11.81 9.92 -4.07
CA ASN A 258 -11.85 11.34 -3.78
C ASN A 258 -11.81 12.15 -5.07
N VAL A 259 -12.96 12.68 -5.48
CA VAL A 259 -13.05 13.49 -6.70
C VAL A 259 -12.20 14.76 -6.64
N TYR A 260 -11.80 15.24 -5.46
CA TYR A 260 -10.89 16.39 -5.34
C TYR A 260 -9.48 16.09 -5.85
N CYS A 261 -9.12 14.82 -6.08
CA CYS A 261 -7.93 14.47 -6.87
C CYS A 261 -8.01 15.08 -8.28
N CYS A 262 -9.19 15.33 -8.85
CA CYS A 262 -9.34 16.04 -10.13
C CYS A 262 -8.86 17.50 -10.06
N ASN A 263 -9.05 18.18 -8.92
CA ASN A 263 -8.57 19.55 -8.73
C ASN A 263 -7.05 19.59 -8.59
N HIS A 264 -6.49 18.57 -7.95
CA HIS A 264 -5.05 18.41 -7.83
C HIS A 264 -4.42 18.06 -9.17
N TRP A 265 -5.00 17.09 -9.88
CA TRP A 265 -4.63 16.73 -11.24
C TRP A 265 -4.65 17.95 -12.16
N ASP A 266 -5.66 18.82 -12.05
CA ASP A 266 -5.70 20.07 -12.83
C ASP A 266 -4.45 20.94 -12.64
N ARG A 267 -3.92 21.03 -11.42
CA ARG A 267 -2.73 21.84 -11.11
C ARG A 267 -1.45 21.24 -11.67
N VAL A 268 -1.30 19.91 -11.58
CA VAL A 268 -0.06 19.21 -11.95
C VAL A 268 -0.07 18.67 -13.38
N TYR A 269 -1.18 18.81 -14.11
CA TYR A 269 -1.41 18.23 -15.44
C TYR A 269 -0.33 18.56 -16.47
N MET A 270 0.06 19.83 -16.57
CA MET A 270 1.05 20.25 -17.57
C MET A 270 2.46 19.75 -17.24
N ASP A 271 2.76 19.56 -15.95
CA ASP A 271 4.05 19.05 -15.50
C ASP A 271 4.15 17.52 -15.63
N ASN A 272 3.01 16.83 -15.77
CA ASN A 272 2.90 15.37 -15.84
C ASN A 272 2.06 14.93 -17.05
N LEU A 273 2.31 15.53 -18.24
CA LEU A 273 1.46 15.35 -19.41
C LEU A 273 1.46 13.90 -19.91
N GLU A 274 2.62 13.24 -19.92
CA GLU A 274 2.75 11.85 -20.38
C GLU A 274 2.00 10.88 -19.45
N ALA A 275 2.16 11.02 -18.13
CA ALA A 275 1.39 10.24 -17.16
C ALA A 275 -0.11 10.54 -17.29
N SER A 276 -0.47 11.80 -17.55
CA SER A 276 -1.87 12.21 -17.72
C SER A 276 -2.48 11.60 -18.97
N VAL A 277 -1.75 11.52 -20.09
CA VAL A 277 -2.20 10.81 -21.31
C VAL A 277 -2.48 9.35 -21.00
N ALA A 278 -1.55 8.65 -20.35
CA ALA A 278 -1.72 7.26 -19.96
C ALA A 278 -2.93 7.05 -19.04
N LEU A 279 -3.12 7.93 -18.05
CA LEU A 279 -4.27 7.89 -17.15
C LEU A 279 -5.59 8.15 -17.88
N LEU A 280 -5.63 9.14 -18.78
CA LEU A 280 -6.81 9.45 -19.59
C LEU A 280 -7.17 8.31 -20.53
N GLN A 281 -6.17 7.68 -21.15
CA GLN A 281 -6.36 6.50 -21.97
C GLN A 281 -6.97 5.37 -21.15
N ASN A 282 -6.38 5.05 -20.00
CA ASN A 282 -6.86 3.96 -19.16
C ASN A 282 -8.29 4.22 -18.64
N LEU A 283 -8.62 5.47 -18.28
CA LEU A 283 -10.00 5.87 -17.97
C LEU A 283 -10.98 5.65 -19.13
N VAL A 284 -10.55 5.84 -20.37
CA VAL A 284 -11.38 5.59 -21.56
C VAL A 284 -11.53 4.09 -21.82
N ASP A 285 -10.46 3.31 -21.67
CA ASP A 285 -10.46 1.87 -21.95
C ASP A 285 -11.27 1.11 -20.89
N GLU A 286 -11.07 1.42 -19.61
CA GLU A 286 -11.75 0.78 -18.46
C GLU A 286 -12.99 1.55 -17.98
N TRP A 287 -13.55 2.43 -18.81
CA TRP A 287 -14.65 3.32 -18.39
C TRP A 287 -15.84 2.58 -17.77
N LYS A 288 -16.18 1.39 -18.29
CA LYS A 288 -17.33 0.61 -17.79
C LYS A 288 -17.13 0.21 -16.32
N ASP A 289 -15.90 -0.04 -15.91
CA ASP A 289 -15.57 -0.53 -14.58
C ASP A 289 -15.58 0.61 -13.54
N HIS A 290 -15.23 1.83 -13.97
CA HIS A 290 -15.05 2.97 -13.07
C HIS A 290 -16.20 3.99 -13.13
N SER A 291 -16.97 4.02 -14.22
CA SER A 291 -17.98 5.06 -14.48
C SER A 291 -19.05 5.20 -13.39
N LEU A 292 -19.50 4.08 -12.80
CA LEU A 292 -20.48 4.10 -11.72
C LEU A 292 -19.94 4.79 -10.46
N LYS A 293 -18.66 4.60 -10.15
CA LYS A 293 -18.00 5.23 -8.99
C LYS A 293 -17.70 6.70 -9.27
N LEU A 294 -17.12 6.99 -10.44
CA LEU A 294 -16.81 8.36 -10.88
C LEU A 294 -18.05 9.24 -11.07
N SER A 295 -19.20 8.62 -11.35
CA SER A 295 -20.49 9.30 -11.53
C SER A 295 -21.47 9.04 -10.39
N SER A 296 -20.98 8.59 -9.24
CA SER A 296 -21.82 8.20 -8.09
C SER A 296 -22.64 9.38 -7.53
N SER A 297 -22.15 10.61 -7.70
CA SER A 297 -22.81 11.85 -7.31
C SER A 297 -22.84 12.86 -8.46
N PRO A 298 -23.93 13.63 -8.65
CA PRO A 298 -23.98 14.73 -9.62
C PRO A 298 -22.86 15.76 -9.44
N ARG A 299 -22.37 15.94 -8.19
CA ARG A 299 -21.25 16.81 -7.87
C ARG A 299 -19.95 16.29 -8.47
N ASP A 300 -19.69 15.00 -8.32
CA ASP A 300 -18.43 14.37 -8.73
C ASP A 300 -18.36 14.33 -10.25
N THR A 301 -19.46 13.96 -10.90
CA THR A 301 -19.66 14.06 -12.36
C THR A 301 -19.36 15.48 -12.86
N ARG A 302 -19.83 16.52 -12.15
CA ARG A 302 -19.60 17.92 -12.53
C ARG A 302 -18.14 18.33 -12.39
N ILE A 303 -17.46 17.90 -11.31
CA ILE A 303 -16.04 18.19 -11.09
C ILE A 303 -15.20 17.53 -12.18
N LEU A 304 -15.41 16.23 -12.43
CA LEU A 304 -14.68 15.51 -13.48
C LEU A 304 -14.89 16.13 -14.86
N ASN A 305 -16.14 16.48 -15.22
CA ASN A 305 -16.45 17.14 -16.49
C ASN A 305 -15.78 18.52 -16.60
N LEU A 306 -15.71 19.28 -15.51
CA LEU A 306 -15.00 20.57 -15.50
C LEU A 306 -13.50 20.37 -15.71
N THR A 307 -12.89 19.38 -15.05
CA THR A 307 -11.49 19.02 -15.25
C THR A 307 -11.18 18.62 -16.69
N MET A 308 -12.01 17.78 -17.31
CA MET A 308 -11.84 17.42 -18.73
C MET A 308 -11.91 18.64 -19.66
N LYS A 309 -12.82 19.58 -19.39
CA LYS A 309 -12.90 20.83 -20.16
C LYS A 309 -11.67 21.72 -19.97
N ASN A 310 -11.14 21.80 -18.76
CA ASN A 310 -9.91 22.54 -18.49
C ASN A 310 -8.72 21.92 -19.21
N PHE A 311 -8.64 20.58 -19.27
CA PHE A 311 -7.62 19.86 -20.02
C PHE A 311 -7.70 20.12 -21.52
N VAL A 312 -8.89 20.09 -22.12
CA VAL A 312 -9.09 20.49 -23.53
C VAL A 312 -8.53 21.89 -23.78
N LEU A 313 -8.86 22.88 -22.94
CA LEU A 313 -8.33 24.25 -23.09
C LEU A 313 -6.81 24.32 -22.92
N LYS A 314 -6.24 23.54 -22.01
CA LYS A 314 -4.79 23.46 -21.80
C LYS A 314 -4.10 22.82 -23.01
N ASN A 315 -4.68 21.77 -23.57
CA ASN A 315 -4.17 21.07 -24.75
C ASN A 315 -4.21 21.95 -25.99
N GLU A 316 -5.31 22.67 -26.22
CA GLU A 316 -5.42 23.63 -27.33
C GLU A 316 -4.31 24.71 -27.29
N ARG A 317 -3.98 25.20 -26.08
CA ARG A 317 -2.86 26.13 -25.89
C ARG A 317 -1.51 25.47 -26.17
N GLY A 318 -1.33 24.22 -25.72
CA GLY A 318 -0.12 23.43 -25.99
C GLY A 318 0.11 23.21 -27.48
N LEU A 319 -0.96 22.88 -28.22
CA LEU A 319 -0.94 22.70 -29.68
C LEU A 319 -0.60 23.99 -30.43
N ALA A 320 -1.17 25.12 -30.01
CA ALA A 320 -0.89 26.41 -30.63
C ALA A 320 0.56 26.88 -30.43
N GLY A 321 1.25 26.38 -29.40
CA GLY A 321 2.65 26.70 -29.12
C GLY A 321 3.65 26.07 -30.09
N GLY A 322 3.30 24.95 -30.73
CA GLY A 322 4.17 24.18 -31.64
C GLY A 322 5.39 23.57 -30.93
N GLY A 323 5.55 22.24 -30.95
CA GLY A 323 6.71 21.60 -30.31
C GLY A 323 6.75 20.08 -30.41
N ALA A 324 7.81 19.48 -29.87
CA ALA A 324 8.02 18.02 -29.90
C ALA A 324 6.91 17.21 -29.19
N SER A 325 6.19 17.83 -28.24
CA SER A 325 5.09 17.22 -27.48
C SER A 325 3.70 17.39 -28.11
N THR A 326 3.61 17.88 -29.35
CA THR A 326 2.32 18.09 -30.04
C THR A 326 1.46 16.83 -30.03
N PHE A 327 2.05 15.65 -30.23
CA PHE A 327 1.31 14.37 -30.23
C PHE A 327 0.64 14.07 -28.88
N LEU A 328 1.29 14.37 -27.74
CA LEU A 328 0.72 14.14 -26.41
C LEU A 328 -0.51 15.01 -26.17
N TYR A 329 -0.48 16.26 -26.63
CA TYR A 329 -1.62 17.16 -26.52
C TYR A 329 -2.80 16.72 -27.39
N GLU A 330 -2.55 16.23 -28.62
CA GLU A 330 -3.60 15.67 -29.50
C GLU A 330 -4.26 14.44 -28.87
N GLU A 331 -3.45 13.54 -28.31
CA GLU A 331 -3.93 12.32 -27.70
C GLU A 331 -4.70 12.59 -26.40
N ALA A 332 -4.17 13.45 -25.52
CA ALA A 332 -4.87 13.88 -24.32
C ALA A 332 -6.21 14.56 -24.65
N ASP A 333 -6.24 15.44 -25.65
CA ASP A 333 -7.46 16.14 -26.09
C ASP A 333 -8.52 15.17 -26.59
N LYS A 334 -8.13 14.19 -27.40
CA LYS A 334 -8.99 13.09 -27.86
C LYS A 334 -9.64 12.36 -26.68
N TYR A 335 -8.86 11.95 -25.68
CA TYR A 335 -9.39 11.23 -24.53
C TYR A 335 -10.28 12.11 -23.64
N CYS A 336 -9.90 13.37 -23.40
CA CYS A 336 -10.72 14.32 -22.63
C CYS A 336 -12.11 14.55 -23.26
N LYS A 337 -12.15 14.70 -24.60
CA LYS A 337 -13.40 14.85 -25.36
C LYS A 337 -14.26 13.59 -25.26
N GLU A 338 -13.65 12.42 -25.35
CA GLU A 338 -14.35 11.14 -25.23
C GLU A 338 -14.95 10.94 -23.83
N ILE A 339 -14.20 11.24 -22.75
CA ILE A 339 -14.70 11.19 -21.37
C ILE A 339 -15.87 12.17 -21.18
N SER A 340 -15.73 13.41 -21.65
CA SER A 340 -16.79 14.42 -21.58
C SER A 340 -18.07 13.98 -22.32
N ARG A 341 -17.92 13.33 -23.47
CA ARG A 341 -19.04 12.75 -24.24
C ARG A 341 -19.72 11.61 -23.48
N ARG A 342 -18.97 10.77 -22.77
CA ARG A 342 -19.54 9.68 -21.95
C ARG A 342 -20.29 10.21 -20.73
N LEU A 343 -19.74 11.21 -20.04
CA LEU A 343 -20.38 11.87 -18.89
C LEU A 343 -21.70 12.55 -19.28
N SER A 344 -21.77 13.18 -20.45
CA SER A 344 -23.01 13.82 -20.93
C SER A 344 -24.10 12.82 -21.31
N ARG A 345 -23.74 11.64 -21.84
CA ARG A 345 -24.70 10.57 -22.20
C ARG A 345 -25.27 9.84 -20.97
N GLY A 346 -24.46 9.66 -19.91
CA GLY A 346 -24.90 8.99 -18.68
C GLY A 346 -26.06 9.70 -17.95
N ASN A 347 -26.16 11.02 -18.07
CA ASN A 347 -27.24 11.81 -17.50
C ASN A 347 -28.56 11.76 -18.31
N GLY A 348 -28.54 11.23 -19.53
CA GLY A 348 -29.71 11.15 -20.42
C GLY A 348 -30.67 10.02 -20.08
N PHE A 349 -30.17 8.90 -19.54
CA PHE A 349 -31.00 7.72 -19.28
C PHE A 349 -31.94 7.90 -18.07
N LEU A 350 -31.53 8.68 -17.07
CA LEU A 350 -32.37 8.99 -15.90
C LEU A 350 -33.46 10.04 -16.18
N LYS A 351 -33.28 10.92 -17.18
CA LYS A 351 -34.32 11.88 -17.60
C LYS A 351 -35.36 11.28 -18.55
N GLY A 352 -35.06 10.17 -19.23
CA GLY A 352 -35.95 9.53 -20.20
C GLY A 352 -37.11 8.73 -19.59
N CYS A 353 -36.95 8.19 -18.37
CA CYS A 353 -38.01 7.38 -17.74
C CYS A 353 -39.12 8.22 -17.08
N GLY A 354 -38.90 9.50 -16.76
CA GLY A 354 -39.92 10.36 -16.16
C GLY A 354 -40.96 10.90 -17.14
N ALA A 355 -40.66 10.92 -18.44
CA ALA A 355 -41.54 11.50 -19.46
C ALA A 355 -42.52 10.49 -20.10
N MET A 356 -42.35 9.19 -19.85
CA MET A 356 -43.20 8.14 -20.46
C MET A 356 -44.45 7.77 -19.64
N ILE A 357 -44.66 8.35 -18.45
CA ILE A 357 -45.78 7.98 -17.57
C ILE A 357 -47.04 8.86 -17.76
N LEU A 358 -46.98 10.00 -18.46
CA LEU A 358 -48.13 10.92 -18.52
C LEU A 358 -49.10 10.74 -19.71
N VAL A 359 -48.88 9.79 -20.63
CA VAL A 359 -49.74 9.63 -21.83
C VAL A 359 -50.74 8.46 -21.72
N ALA A 360 -50.64 7.61 -20.69
CA ALA A 360 -51.50 6.41 -20.57
C ALA A 360 -52.83 6.59 -19.82
N VAL A 361 -53.13 7.77 -19.25
CA VAL A 361 -54.36 7.96 -18.43
C VAL A 361 -55.55 8.58 -19.19
N VAL A 362 -55.37 9.07 -20.43
CA VAL A 362 -56.47 9.72 -21.17
C VAL A 362 -57.26 8.76 -22.08
N ALA A 363 -56.80 7.52 -22.29
CA ALA A 363 -57.47 6.58 -23.19
C ALA A 363 -58.44 5.59 -22.50
N ALA A 364 -58.53 5.56 -21.16
CA ALA A 364 -59.37 4.60 -20.44
C ALA A 364 -60.73 5.16 -19.96
N ALA A 365 -61.04 6.43 -20.22
CA ALA A 365 -62.29 7.07 -19.76
C ALA A 365 -63.40 7.12 -20.82
N SER A 366 -63.18 6.66 -22.05
CA SER A 366 -64.16 6.74 -23.15
C SER A 366 -64.85 5.42 -23.53
N VAL A 367 -64.61 4.31 -22.82
CA VAL A 367 -65.20 2.99 -23.16
C VAL A 367 -66.19 2.45 -22.11
N VAL A 368 -66.39 3.13 -20.98
CA VAL A 368 -67.28 2.62 -19.89
C VAL A 368 -68.69 3.22 -19.90
N LEU A 369 -69.04 4.13 -20.82
CA LEU A 369 -70.37 4.76 -20.86
C LEU A 369 -71.32 4.23 -21.94
N SER A 370 -70.99 3.12 -22.62
CA SER A 370 -71.83 2.56 -23.70
C SER A 370 -72.55 1.25 -23.39
N SER A 371 -72.41 0.68 -22.18
CA SER A 371 -72.94 -0.65 -21.86
C SER A 371 -73.99 -0.68 -20.74
N SER A 372 -74.80 0.39 -20.59
CA SER A 372 -75.91 0.41 -19.63
C SER A 372 -77.23 0.88 -20.24
N LEU A 373 -77.58 0.37 -21.42
CA LEU A 373 -78.91 0.43 -22.02
C LEU A 373 -79.14 -0.83 -22.86
N LEU A 374 -79.46 -1.95 -22.18
CA LEU A 374 -80.22 -3.11 -22.66
C LEU A 374 -80.13 -4.18 -21.56
N ASP A 375 -81.01 -4.03 -20.56
CA ASP A 375 -81.84 -5.08 -19.95
C ASP A 375 -82.73 -4.46 -18.87
#